data_AF-A0A8S3RSG9-F1
#
_entry.id   AF-A0A8S3RSG9-F1
#
_cell.length_a   1.000
_cell.length_b   1.000
_cell.length_c   1.000
_cell.angle_alpha   90.00
_cell.angle_beta   90.00
_cell.angle_gamma   90.00
#
_symmetry.space_group_name_H-M   'P 1'
#
loop_
_entity.id
_entity.type
_entity.pdbx_description
1 polymer ?
#
loop_
_entity_poly.entity_id
_entity_poly.type
_entity_poly.pdbx_seq_one_letter_code
_entity_poly.pdbx_strand_id
1 'polypeptide(L)'
;MRVAVIGAGASGLTAIKCCIDEGLEPVCFERSNDIGGLWRYSDEVVEGQSCVMKSTVINTSKEIMCYSDFPIPSEYPMYMHNTYVQKYFNLYADKFNLRKCIRFETEVLSVSKHAVFAQSGQWVIKLKDKKSTEVREDIFDAVIVCSGHHAEKNVPDFPGLSNFKGKVIHSHDYRHQAGFEDKRIVVIGIGNSGGDMAVELSRVASQVKWRHGGKIDPIVSQVHVHCDMAVELDQIVSQVFISTRRGSWVFNRIADNGMPVDMIGLKRSVLKIRKLLPPSFFDNMMENQVNKRFDHSTYCLKPKHRITAQHPTINDDIPNRLASGTLKAKPDIKMFTENGVIFDDGTKEENIDVVVLATGYIFGFPFLDKSVLDVKQNHVELFKYVFPPKLEQSTLCVIGCIQPIAALMPISELQCRLATRVFQGKVKLPCYDEMMTDIKNKELAMQLKYVQTQRHTIQVDYIDYMDELATLNGCLPDLKSLLWSDPILALNCYFGPCTPYQYRLNGPGKWSGARQAILTQWDRTFASLKTRPFRRYRMKTKLVKSTDGRRVVNEARSKGKKKGQRKRKLADRTTTTKRQRVQ
;
A
#
# COMPACT_ATOMS: atom_id res chain seq x y z
N MET A 1 -1.83 -31.04 -18.27
CA MET A 1 -0.88 -30.81 -17.16
C MET A 1 -1.66 -30.33 -15.95
N ARG A 2 -1.67 -31.12 -14.87
CA ARG A 2 -2.35 -30.81 -13.61
C ARG A 2 -1.47 -29.92 -12.75
N VAL A 3 -2.00 -28.79 -12.31
CA VAL A 3 -1.25 -27.78 -11.53
C VAL A 3 -1.90 -27.59 -10.17
N ALA A 4 -1.14 -27.78 -9.10
CA ALA A 4 -1.60 -27.44 -7.76
C ALA A 4 -1.41 -25.95 -7.48
N VAL A 5 -2.44 -25.27 -6.97
CA VAL A 5 -2.38 -23.87 -6.54
C VAL A 5 -2.63 -23.81 -5.03
N ILE A 6 -1.66 -23.31 -4.26
CA ILE A 6 -1.75 -23.31 -2.78
C ILE A 6 -2.23 -21.95 -2.29
N GLY A 7 -3.50 -21.86 -1.89
CA GLY A 7 -4.17 -20.65 -1.41
C GLY A 7 -4.99 -19.94 -2.50
N ALA A 8 -6.21 -19.52 -2.16
CA ALA A 8 -7.16 -18.81 -3.03
C ALA A 8 -7.24 -17.29 -2.70
N GLY A 9 -6.11 -16.70 -2.31
CA GLY A 9 -5.96 -15.25 -2.16
C GLY A 9 -5.83 -14.52 -3.51
N ALA A 10 -5.42 -13.25 -3.45
CA ALA A 10 -5.22 -12.42 -4.66
C ALA A 10 -4.27 -13.06 -5.70
N SER A 11 -3.19 -13.70 -5.24
CA SER A 11 -2.27 -14.45 -6.12
C SER A 11 -2.91 -15.73 -6.67
N GLY A 12 -3.64 -16.47 -5.83
CA GLY A 12 -4.23 -17.75 -6.18
C GLY A 12 -5.32 -17.64 -7.25
N LEU A 13 -6.20 -16.65 -7.13
CA LEU A 13 -7.26 -16.42 -8.11
C LEU A 13 -6.69 -16.16 -9.51
N THR A 14 -5.67 -15.31 -9.61
CA THR A 14 -5.04 -15.05 -10.91
C THR A 14 -4.18 -16.21 -11.40
N ALA A 15 -3.60 -17.01 -10.50
CA ALA A 15 -2.91 -18.26 -10.86
C ALA A 15 -3.87 -19.26 -11.53
N ILE A 16 -5.04 -19.52 -10.93
CA ILE A 16 -6.08 -20.39 -11.51
C ILE A 16 -6.47 -19.87 -12.90
N LYS A 17 -6.75 -18.57 -13.01
CA LYS A 17 -7.15 -17.94 -14.26
C LYS A 17 -6.06 -18.07 -15.34
N CYS A 18 -4.81 -17.80 -15.01
CA CYS A 18 -3.69 -17.93 -15.95
C CYS A 18 -3.45 -19.38 -16.36
N CYS A 19 -3.65 -20.35 -15.46
CA CYS A 19 -3.61 -21.76 -15.80
C CYS A 19 -4.67 -22.10 -16.86
N ILE A 20 -5.91 -21.67 -16.65
CA ILE A 20 -7.01 -21.89 -17.61
C ILE A 20 -6.71 -21.22 -18.95
N ASP A 21 -6.24 -19.96 -18.95
CA ASP A 21 -5.90 -19.21 -20.16
C ASP A 21 -4.85 -19.92 -21.03
N GLU A 22 -3.87 -20.58 -20.40
CA GLU A 22 -2.83 -21.31 -21.11
C GLU A 22 -3.22 -22.77 -21.41
N GLY A 23 -4.37 -23.26 -20.92
CA GLY A 23 -4.85 -24.64 -21.16
C GLY A 23 -4.29 -25.68 -20.18
N LEU A 24 -3.93 -25.26 -18.97
CA LEU A 24 -3.55 -26.11 -17.85
C LEU A 24 -4.78 -26.47 -17.00
N GLU A 25 -4.66 -27.50 -16.16
CA GLU A 25 -5.73 -27.98 -15.29
C GLU A 25 -5.44 -27.65 -13.81
N PRO A 26 -5.84 -26.46 -13.32
CA PRO A 26 -5.56 -26.07 -11.95
C PRO A 26 -6.48 -26.76 -10.94
N VAL A 27 -5.90 -27.20 -9.83
CA VAL A 27 -6.60 -27.56 -8.59
C VAL A 27 -6.04 -26.69 -7.47
N CYS A 28 -6.87 -25.83 -6.93
CA CYS A 28 -6.51 -24.92 -5.86
C CYS A 28 -6.96 -25.47 -4.51
N PHE A 29 -6.08 -25.39 -3.51
CA PHE A 29 -6.35 -25.80 -2.14
C PHE A 29 -6.38 -24.55 -1.26
N GLU A 30 -7.52 -24.29 -0.61
CA GLU A 30 -7.72 -23.15 0.27
C GLU A 30 -8.06 -23.65 1.68
N ARG A 31 -7.26 -23.22 2.67
CA ARG A 31 -7.42 -23.65 4.06
C ARG A 31 -8.71 -23.13 4.69
N SER A 32 -9.20 -21.97 4.25
CA SER A 32 -10.44 -21.37 4.74
C SER A 32 -11.64 -21.80 3.90
N ASN A 33 -12.84 -21.36 4.31
CA ASN A 33 -14.10 -21.71 3.66
C ASN A 33 -14.51 -20.76 2.52
N ASP A 34 -13.68 -19.79 2.13
CA ASP A 34 -13.98 -18.85 1.05
C ASP A 34 -12.69 -18.23 0.47
N ILE A 35 -12.79 -17.55 -0.67
CA ILE A 35 -11.68 -16.90 -1.36
C ILE A 35 -11.29 -15.55 -0.71
N GLY A 36 -10.16 -15.00 -1.15
CA GLY A 36 -9.76 -13.61 -0.89
C GLY A 36 -8.59 -13.46 0.07
N GLY A 37 -8.29 -14.47 0.88
CA GLY A 37 -7.16 -14.49 1.82
C GLY A 37 -7.17 -13.26 2.72
N LEU A 38 -6.06 -12.50 2.72
CA LEU A 38 -5.88 -11.26 3.48
C LEU A 38 -7.09 -10.32 3.46
N TRP A 39 -7.72 -10.11 2.29
CA TRP A 39 -8.79 -9.12 2.13
C TRP A 39 -10.16 -9.57 2.63
N ARG A 40 -10.31 -10.85 2.96
CA ARG A 40 -11.53 -11.38 3.56
C ARG A 40 -11.48 -11.12 5.07
N TYR A 41 -12.11 -10.04 5.48
CA TYR A 41 -12.27 -9.72 6.89
C TYR A 41 -13.03 -10.83 7.64
N SER A 42 -12.53 -11.18 8.82
CA SER A 42 -13.21 -12.01 9.82
C SER A 42 -12.95 -11.44 11.21
N ASP A 43 -13.94 -11.45 12.09
CA ASP A 43 -13.74 -11.08 13.50
C ASP A 43 -12.88 -12.13 14.24
N GLU A 44 -12.80 -13.36 13.73
CA GLU A 44 -11.98 -14.42 14.31
C GLU A 44 -10.47 -14.23 14.02
N VAL A 45 -9.65 -14.49 15.02
CA VAL A 45 -8.19 -14.52 14.90
C VAL A 45 -7.75 -15.97 14.77
N VAL A 46 -7.21 -16.32 13.60
CA VAL A 46 -6.73 -17.67 13.30
C VAL A 46 -5.23 -17.60 13.02
N GLU A 47 -4.45 -18.36 13.77
CA GLU A 47 -2.99 -18.38 13.61
C GLU A 47 -2.60 -18.89 12.20
N GLY A 48 -1.58 -18.26 11.61
CA GLY A 48 -1.15 -18.56 10.24
C GLY A 48 -2.11 -18.10 9.14
N GLN A 49 -3.18 -17.36 9.44
CA GLN A 49 -4.08 -16.78 8.45
C GLN A 49 -4.04 -15.26 8.48
N SER A 50 -3.57 -14.65 7.39
CA SER A 50 -3.58 -13.20 7.24
C SER A 50 -5.01 -12.66 7.20
N CYS A 51 -5.28 -11.54 7.88
CA CYS A 51 -6.55 -10.84 7.85
C CYS A 51 -6.32 -9.32 7.93
N VAL A 52 -7.10 -8.55 7.17
CA VAL A 52 -7.17 -7.10 7.32
C VAL A 52 -7.93 -6.68 8.57
N MET A 53 -7.74 -5.43 8.98
CA MET A 53 -8.57 -4.80 10.01
C MET A 53 -9.92 -4.42 9.41
N LYS A 54 -10.95 -4.29 10.27
CA LYS A 54 -12.32 -4.00 9.83
C LYS A 54 -12.39 -2.74 8.99
N SER A 55 -11.61 -1.73 9.34
CA SER A 55 -11.54 -0.40 8.74
C SER A 55 -10.63 -0.29 7.52
N THR A 56 -9.92 -1.36 7.13
CA THR A 56 -8.85 -1.27 6.12
C THR A 56 -9.37 -0.81 4.75
N VAL A 57 -8.75 0.23 4.22
CA VAL A 57 -8.95 0.77 2.87
C VAL A 57 -7.64 0.68 2.09
N ILE A 58 -7.71 0.26 0.83
CA ILE A 58 -6.53 0.13 -0.05
C ILE A 58 -5.74 1.44 -0.11
N ASN A 59 -4.42 1.34 -0.21
CA ASN A 59 -3.50 2.48 -0.31
C ASN A 59 -3.09 2.78 -1.77
N THR A 60 -3.52 1.94 -2.72
CA THR A 60 -3.36 2.12 -4.16
C THR A 60 -4.73 2.30 -4.80
N SER A 61 -4.82 3.12 -5.84
CA SER A 61 -6.05 3.42 -6.55
C SER A 61 -6.57 2.20 -7.31
N LYS A 62 -7.89 2.13 -7.48
CA LYS A 62 -8.55 1.00 -8.16
C LYS A 62 -7.99 0.70 -9.56
N GLU A 63 -7.64 1.73 -10.33
CA GLU A 63 -7.15 1.55 -11.70
C GLU A 63 -5.71 1.02 -11.75
N ILE A 64 -4.90 1.24 -10.70
CA ILE A 64 -3.55 0.67 -10.57
C ILE A 64 -3.60 -0.73 -9.96
N MET A 65 -4.59 -1.00 -9.10
CA MET A 65 -4.70 -2.25 -8.35
C MET A 65 -5.38 -3.42 -9.09
N CYS A 66 -6.26 -3.17 -10.05
CA CYS A 66 -7.02 -4.22 -10.73
C CYS A 66 -6.15 -5.24 -11.51
N TYR A 67 -6.73 -6.39 -11.87
CA TYR A 67 -6.15 -7.30 -12.87
C TYR A 67 -6.23 -6.68 -14.27
N SER A 68 -5.23 -6.96 -15.11
CA SER A 68 -4.95 -6.27 -16.37
C SER A 68 -6.04 -6.42 -17.45
N ASP A 69 -6.91 -7.42 -17.35
CA ASP A 69 -8.03 -7.66 -18.27
C ASP A 69 -9.40 -7.62 -17.59
N PHE A 70 -9.45 -7.16 -16.33
CA PHE A 70 -10.68 -7.06 -15.56
C PHE A 70 -10.72 -5.77 -14.71
N PRO A 71 -11.08 -4.63 -15.31
CA PRO A 71 -11.22 -3.36 -14.58
C PRO A 71 -12.18 -3.48 -13.39
N ILE A 72 -11.86 -2.78 -12.30
CA ILE A 72 -12.78 -2.62 -11.18
C ILE A 72 -14.01 -1.82 -11.64
N PRO A 73 -15.24 -2.16 -11.20
CA PRO A 73 -16.44 -1.41 -11.59
C PRO A 73 -16.32 0.10 -11.38
N SER A 74 -16.86 0.86 -12.32
CA SER A 74 -16.72 2.32 -12.36
C SER A 74 -17.33 3.03 -11.14
N GLU A 75 -18.40 2.46 -10.61
CA GLU A 75 -19.16 2.91 -9.46
C GLU A 75 -18.44 2.63 -8.13
N TYR A 76 -17.38 1.79 -8.13
CA TYR A 76 -16.61 1.55 -6.92
C TYR A 76 -15.74 2.77 -6.56
N PRO A 77 -15.52 3.04 -5.26
CA PRO A 77 -14.66 4.12 -4.80
C PRO A 77 -13.23 4.01 -5.37
N MET A 78 -12.59 5.16 -5.62
CA MET A 78 -11.19 5.23 -6.05
C MET A 78 -10.23 4.49 -5.12
N TYR A 79 -10.43 4.63 -3.81
CA TYR A 79 -9.79 3.84 -2.76
C TYR A 79 -10.88 3.02 -2.07
N MET A 80 -10.85 1.71 -2.31
CA MET A 80 -11.84 0.75 -1.86
C MET A 80 -11.59 0.26 -0.44
N HIS A 81 -12.65 0.22 0.36
CA HIS A 81 -12.69 -0.55 1.60
C HIS A 81 -12.51 -2.05 1.32
N ASN A 82 -11.97 -2.82 2.27
CA ASN A 82 -11.74 -4.27 2.13
C ASN A 82 -12.97 -5.03 1.61
N THR A 83 -14.18 -4.63 2.01
CA THR A 83 -15.45 -5.21 1.53
C THR A 83 -15.65 -5.06 0.01
N TYR A 84 -15.22 -3.94 -0.59
CA TYR A 84 -15.25 -3.75 -2.04
C TYR A 84 -14.17 -4.57 -2.75
N VAL A 85 -13.01 -4.78 -2.12
CA VAL A 85 -11.97 -5.68 -2.63
C VAL A 85 -12.49 -7.12 -2.68
N GLN A 86 -13.14 -7.59 -1.60
CA GLN A 86 -13.76 -8.92 -1.57
C GLN A 86 -14.86 -9.06 -2.64
N LYS A 87 -15.70 -8.03 -2.82
CA LYS A 87 -16.69 -8.01 -3.91
C LYS A 87 -16.03 -8.12 -5.28
N TYR A 88 -14.92 -7.42 -5.51
CA TYR A 88 -14.16 -7.50 -6.76
C TYR A 88 -13.58 -8.90 -7.00
N PHE A 89 -13.06 -9.56 -5.97
CA PHE A 89 -12.61 -10.96 -6.06
C PHE A 89 -13.74 -11.91 -6.40
N ASN A 90 -14.92 -11.72 -5.79
CA ASN A 90 -16.10 -12.50 -6.13
C ASN A 90 -16.47 -12.31 -7.61
N LEU A 91 -16.53 -11.06 -8.09
CA LEU A 91 -16.79 -10.75 -9.51
C LEU A 91 -15.75 -11.39 -10.45
N TYR A 92 -14.48 -11.36 -10.10
CA TYR A 92 -13.41 -11.98 -10.89
C TYR A 92 -13.56 -13.51 -10.93
N ALA A 93 -13.79 -14.14 -9.77
CA ALA A 93 -13.96 -15.57 -9.66
C ALA A 93 -15.22 -16.07 -10.40
N ASP A 94 -16.32 -15.31 -10.38
CA ASP A 94 -17.53 -15.62 -11.13
C ASP A 94 -17.33 -15.43 -12.63
N LYS A 95 -16.74 -14.30 -13.04
CA LYS A 95 -16.53 -13.97 -14.46
C LYS A 95 -15.72 -15.03 -15.19
N PHE A 96 -14.68 -15.55 -14.53
CA PHE A 96 -13.77 -16.54 -15.10
C PHE A 96 -14.05 -17.97 -14.62
N ASN A 97 -15.16 -18.20 -13.89
CA ASN A 97 -15.58 -19.50 -13.38
C ASN A 97 -14.46 -20.24 -12.62
N LEU A 98 -13.81 -19.55 -11.69
CA LEU A 98 -12.62 -20.05 -10.99
C LEU A 98 -12.97 -20.97 -9.82
N ARG A 99 -14.15 -20.82 -9.22
CA ARG A 99 -14.56 -21.54 -7.99
C ARG A 99 -14.58 -23.06 -8.16
N LYS A 100 -14.89 -23.57 -9.36
CA LYS A 100 -14.88 -25.01 -9.66
C LYS A 100 -13.50 -25.66 -9.48
N CYS A 101 -12.43 -24.86 -9.54
CA CYS A 101 -11.06 -25.33 -9.35
C CYS A 101 -10.63 -25.31 -7.88
N ILE A 102 -11.44 -24.76 -6.97
CA ILE A 102 -11.04 -24.51 -5.58
C ILE A 102 -11.65 -25.58 -4.66
N ARG A 103 -10.80 -26.21 -3.86
CA ARG A 103 -11.17 -27.08 -2.75
C ARG A 103 -10.97 -26.28 -1.46
N PHE A 104 -12.09 -25.81 -0.90
CA PHE A 104 -12.12 -25.10 0.36
C PHE A 104 -11.90 -26.04 1.55
N GLU A 105 -11.56 -25.45 2.69
CA GLU A 105 -11.30 -26.16 3.94
C GLU A 105 -10.27 -27.30 3.77
N THR A 106 -9.35 -27.16 2.82
CA THR A 106 -8.33 -28.15 2.48
C THR A 106 -6.95 -27.56 2.71
N GLU A 107 -6.28 -28.03 3.73
CA GLU A 107 -4.93 -27.61 4.10
C GLU A 107 -3.87 -28.44 3.36
N VAL A 108 -2.83 -27.77 2.88
CA VAL A 108 -1.63 -28.42 2.32
C VAL A 108 -0.62 -28.59 3.45
N LEU A 109 -0.35 -29.85 3.83
CA LEU A 109 0.58 -30.17 4.91
C LEU A 109 2.03 -30.24 4.42
N SER A 110 2.25 -30.82 3.23
CA SER A 110 3.58 -30.89 2.62
C SER A 110 3.53 -30.98 1.11
N VAL A 111 4.58 -30.49 0.47
CA VAL A 111 4.85 -30.57 -0.96
C VAL A 111 6.28 -31.10 -1.10
N SER A 112 6.40 -32.31 -1.63
CA SER A 112 7.69 -32.99 -1.80
C SER A 112 7.89 -33.43 -3.24
N LYS A 113 9.16 -33.47 -3.68
CA LYS A 113 9.54 -34.01 -4.99
C LYS A 113 9.04 -35.47 -5.10
N HIS A 114 8.50 -35.85 -6.25
CA HIS A 114 8.20 -37.26 -6.54
C HIS A 114 9.50 -38.07 -6.65
N ALA A 115 9.43 -39.40 -6.46
CA ALA A 115 10.61 -40.27 -6.44
C ALA A 115 11.47 -40.18 -7.72
N VAL A 116 10.83 -39.93 -8.87
CA VAL A 116 11.48 -39.72 -10.18
C VAL A 116 11.40 -38.25 -10.65
N PHE A 117 11.60 -37.30 -9.73
CA PHE A 117 11.46 -35.86 -10.02
C PHE A 117 12.37 -35.38 -11.14
N ALA A 118 13.61 -35.87 -11.22
CA ALA A 118 14.57 -35.44 -12.23
C ALA A 118 14.06 -35.70 -13.67
N GLN A 119 13.27 -36.76 -13.88
CA GLN A 119 12.66 -37.09 -15.17
C GLN A 119 11.24 -36.51 -15.34
N SER A 120 10.42 -36.56 -14.28
CA SER A 120 8.99 -36.23 -14.35
C SER A 120 8.66 -34.77 -14.04
N GLY A 121 9.46 -34.12 -13.18
CA GLY A 121 9.15 -32.81 -12.61
C GLY A 121 7.93 -32.80 -11.67
N GLN A 122 7.39 -33.96 -11.28
CA GLN A 122 6.13 -34.07 -10.54
C GLN A 122 6.30 -33.92 -9.02
N TRP A 123 5.23 -33.48 -8.36
CA TRP A 123 5.18 -33.21 -6.93
C TRP A 123 4.14 -34.09 -6.25
N VAL A 124 4.48 -34.60 -5.07
CA VAL A 124 3.54 -35.27 -4.16
C VAL A 124 3.07 -34.24 -3.14
N ILE A 125 1.75 -34.09 -3.00
CA ILE A 125 1.14 -33.13 -2.08
C ILE A 125 0.32 -33.87 -1.04
N LYS A 126 0.64 -33.66 0.24
CA LYS A 126 -0.15 -34.14 1.37
C LYS A 126 -1.22 -33.11 1.73
N LEU A 127 -2.47 -33.57 1.74
CA LEU A 127 -3.66 -32.76 1.92
C LEU A 127 -4.43 -33.23 3.14
N LYS A 128 -4.99 -32.28 3.90
CA LYS A 128 -5.89 -32.54 5.02
C LYS A 128 -7.15 -31.70 4.87
N ASP A 129 -8.28 -32.37 4.71
CA ASP A 129 -9.59 -31.72 4.76
C ASP A 129 -9.92 -31.42 6.24
N LYS A 130 -10.38 -30.21 6.55
CA LYS A 130 -10.72 -29.81 7.92
C LYS A 130 -11.81 -30.68 8.54
N LYS A 131 -12.69 -31.28 7.71
CA LYS A 131 -13.78 -32.16 8.16
C LYS A 131 -13.37 -33.62 8.28
N SER A 132 -12.20 -34.01 7.78
CA SER A 132 -11.71 -35.38 7.81
C SER A 132 -10.44 -35.51 8.65
N THR A 133 -10.27 -36.66 9.31
CA THR A 133 -9.01 -37.01 9.96
C THR A 133 -8.00 -37.64 9.01
N GLU A 134 -8.44 -38.04 7.81
CA GLU A 134 -7.57 -38.66 6.81
C GLU A 134 -6.66 -37.64 6.12
N VAL A 135 -5.36 -37.98 6.06
CA VAL A 135 -4.41 -37.29 5.19
C VAL A 135 -4.37 -38.03 3.86
N ARG A 136 -4.54 -37.30 2.76
CA ARG A 136 -4.51 -37.83 1.40
C ARG A 136 -3.30 -37.32 0.65
N GLU A 137 -2.80 -38.13 -0.26
CA GLU A 137 -1.75 -37.75 -1.20
C GLU A 137 -2.34 -37.63 -2.60
N ASP A 138 -1.88 -36.62 -3.35
CA ASP A 138 -2.19 -36.45 -4.76
C ASP A 138 -0.93 -35.96 -5.50
N ILE A 139 -0.83 -36.29 -6.78
CA ILE A 139 0.33 -36.02 -7.61
C ILE A 139 -0.01 -34.94 -8.64
N PHE A 140 0.88 -33.96 -8.77
CA PHE A 140 0.74 -32.84 -9.68
C PHE A 140 1.97 -32.64 -10.53
N ASP A 141 1.78 -32.17 -11.75
CA ASP A 141 2.87 -31.90 -12.70
C ASP A 141 3.61 -30.60 -12.37
N ALA A 142 2.93 -29.66 -11.73
CA ALA A 142 3.52 -28.41 -11.27
C ALA A 142 2.80 -27.83 -10.04
N VAL A 143 3.47 -26.94 -9.31
CA VAL A 143 2.97 -26.29 -8.10
C VAL A 143 3.15 -24.78 -8.15
N ILE A 144 2.09 -24.05 -7.84
CA ILE A 144 2.09 -22.59 -7.69
C ILE A 144 1.77 -22.26 -6.22
N VAL A 145 2.75 -21.72 -5.51
CA VAL A 145 2.61 -21.31 -4.11
C VAL A 145 2.05 -19.90 -4.02
N CYS A 146 0.86 -19.75 -3.46
CA CYS A 146 0.13 -18.47 -3.30
C CYS A 146 -0.26 -18.19 -1.83
N SER A 147 0.49 -18.75 -0.87
CA SER A 147 0.20 -18.68 0.58
C SER A 147 0.37 -17.29 1.20
N GLY A 148 0.97 -16.32 0.48
CA GLY A 148 1.26 -14.99 0.99
C GLY A 148 2.38 -14.98 2.03
N HIS A 149 2.60 -13.83 2.66
CA HIS A 149 3.75 -13.59 3.57
C HIS A 149 3.41 -12.65 4.75
N HIS A 150 2.12 -12.48 5.08
CA HIS A 150 1.62 -11.58 6.13
C HIS A 150 0.75 -12.32 7.15
N ALA A 151 1.20 -13.50 7.56
CA ALA A 151 0.49 -14.35 8.51
C ALA A 151 1.27 -14.53 9.81
N GLU A 152 2.57 -14.84 9.73
CA GLU A 152 3.40 -15.11 10.91
C GLU A 152 3.91 -13.81 11.55
N LYS A 153 3.60 -13.63 12.84
CA LYS A 153 3.89 -12.42 13.59
C LYS A 153 5.39 -12.25 13.78
N ASN A 154 5.91 -11.05 13.53
CA ASN A 154 7.25 -10.69 13.97
C ASN A 154 7.14 -10.04 15.35
N VAL A 155 7.54 -10.74 16.42
CA VAL A 155 7.51 -10.24 17.80
C VAL A 155 8.95 -10.06 18.29
N PRO A 156 9.53 -8.86 18.18
CA PRO A 156 10.87 -8.58 18.71
C PRO A 156 10.88 -8.69 20.23
N ASP A 157 12.04 -9.06 20.77
CA ASP A 157 12.27 -9.00 22.21
C ASP A 157 12.54 -7.55 22.63
N PHE A 158 11.74 -7.07 23.58
CA PHE A 158 11.88 -5.74 24.16
C PHE A 158 12.22 -5.86 25.65
N PRO A 159 13.26 -5.17 26.14
CA PRO A 159 13.64 -5.23 27.55
C PRO A 159 12.46 -4.92 28.47
N GLY A 160 12.17 -5.83 29.41
CA GLY A 160 11.11 -5.66 30.42
C GLY A 160 9.68 -5.95 29.92
N LEU A 161 9.47 -6.27 28.64
CA LEU A 161 8.11 -6.51 28.11
C LEU A 161 7.41 -7.69 28.80
N SER A 162 8.16 -8.71 29.21
CA SER A 162 7.66 -9.84 30.00
C SER A 162 7.11 -9.45 31.38
N ASN A 163 7.55 -8.32 31.93
CA ASN A 163 7.12 -7.80 33.24
C ASN A 163 5.94 -6.83 33.12
N PHE A 164 5.56 -6.42 31.91
CA PHE A 164 4.46 -5.49 31.68
C PHE A 164 3.12 -6.16 32.01
N LYS A 165 2.35 -5.54 32.91
CA LYS A 165 1.06 -6.07 33.42
C LYS A 165 -0.12 -5.76 32.51
N GLY A 166 0.02 -4.81 31.59
CA GLY A 166 -1.00 -4.46 30.62
C GLY A 166 -1.13 -5.48 29.48
N LYS A 167 -2.06 -5.22 28.55
CA LYS A 167 -2.33 -6.10 27.43
C LYS A 167 -1.32 -5.86 26.30
N VAL A 168 -0.65 -6.92 25.83
CA VAL A 168 0.21 -6.87 24.64
C VAL A 168 -0.48 -7.61 23.49
N ILE A 169 -0.63 -6.96 22.34
CA ILE A 169 -1.15 -7.60 21.11
C ILE A 169 -0.25 -7.30 19.92
N HIS A 170 -0.20 -8.22 18.95
CA HIS A 170 0.38 -7.92 17.65
C HIS A 170 -0.68 -7.31 16.72
N SER A 171 -0.25 -6.52 15.73
CA SER A 171 -1.13 -5.95 14.69
C SER A 171 -1.98 -7.00 13.96
N HIS A 172 -1.49 -8.24 13.89
CA HIS A 172 -2.22 -9.41 13.37
C HIS A 172 -3.50 -9.72 14.16
N ASP A 173 -3.50 -9.48 15.47
CA ASP A 173 -4.58 -9.86 16.37
C ASP A 173 -5.62 -8.74 16.53
N TYR A 174 -5.32 -7.54 16.01
CA TYR A 174 -6.25 -6.42 15.99
C TYR A 174 -7.33 -6.61 14.90
N ARG A 175 -8.57 -6.25 15.22
CA ARG A 175 -9.71 -6.29 14.27
C ARG A 175 -10.44 -4.97 14.19
N HIS A 176 -10.78 -4.40 15.33
CA HIS A 176 -11.52 -3.15 15.44
C HIS A 176 -11.24 -2.46 16.78
N GLN A 177 -11.58 -1.17 16.85
CA GLN A 177 -11.35 -0.31 18.01
C GLN A 177 -12.17 -0.62 19.27
N ALA A 178 -13.24 -1.44 19.19
CA ALA A 178 -14.05 -1.74 20.36
C ALA A 178 -13.24 -2.50 21.43
N GLY A 179 -13.36 -2.08 22.69
CA GLY A 179 -12.57 -2.59 23.82
C GLY A 179 -11.29 -1.79 24.12
N PHE A 180 -11.03 -0.72 23.36
CA PHE A 180 -9.90 0.19 23.55
C PHE A 180 -10.34 1.61 23.98
N GLU A 181 -11.62 1.79 24.31
CA GLU A 181 -12.16 3.03 24.86
C GLU A 181 -11.50 3.40 26.18
N ASP A 182 -11.22 4.69 26.38
CA ASP A 182 -10.63 5.24 27.60
C ASP A 182 -9.27 4.61 27.99
N LYS A 183 -8.56 3.98 27.05
CA LYS A 183 -7.26 3.34 27.29
C LYS A 183 -6.06 4.21 26.93
N ARG A 184 -4.95 4.00 27.63
CA ARG A 184 -3.62 4.49 27.26
C ARG A 184 -2.88 3.42 26.45
N ILE A 185 -2.54 3.75 25.22
CA ILE A 185 -2.10 2.76 24.23
C ILE A 185 -0.79 3.19 23.58
N VAL A 186 0.19 2.28 23.53
CA VAL A 186 1.43 2.46 22.76
C VAL A 186 1.42 1.57 21.53
N VAL A 187 1.43 2.16 20.34
CA VAL A 187 1.60 1.45 19.06
C VAL A 187 3.06 1.51 18.65
N ILE A 188 3.72 0.36 18.56
CA ILE A 188 5.15 0.26 18.21
C ILE A 188 5.29 -0.02 16.72
N GLY A 189 5.91 0.91 16.01
CA GLY A 189 6.18 0.81 14.58
C GLY A 189 5.21 1.63 13.75
N ILE A 190 5.77 2.45 12.86
CA ILE A 190 5.03 3.28 11.89
C ILE A 190 5.02 2.62 10.51
N GLY A 191 4.59 1.35 10.44
CA GLY A 191 4.16 0.76 9.17
C GLY A 191 2.75 1.21 8.80
N ASN A 192 2.25 0.83 7.62
CA ASN A 192 0.87 1.16 7.22
C ASN A 192 -0.15 0.70 8.27
N SER A 193 -0.06 -0.55 8.75
CA SER A 193 -0.93 -1.05 9.82
C SER A 193 -0.77 -0.29 11.14
N GLY A 194 0.46 0.04 11.55
CA GLY A 194 0.71 0.80 12.77
C GLY A 194 0.12 2.21 12.72
N GLY A 195 0.29 2.90 11.59
CA GLY A 195 -0.31 4.21 11.35
C GLY A 195 -1.84 4.18 11.35
N ASP A 196 -2.44 3.21 10.66
CA ASP A 196 -3.89 3.04 10.60
C ASP A 196 -4.48 2.72 11.99
N MET A 197 -3.89 1.77 12.73
CA MET A 197 -4.31 1.45 14.11
C MET A 197 -4.15 2.64 15.04
N ALA A 198 -3.02 3.34 15.00
CA ALA A 198 -2.79 4.52 15.85
C ALA A 198 -3.85 5.60 15.60
N VAL A 199 -4.19 5.86 14.34
CA VAL A 199 -5.27 6.79 13.97
C VAL A 199 -6.63 6.29 14.43
N GLU A 200 -6.96 5.01 14.21
CA GLU A 200 -8.26 4.45 14.59
C GLU A 200 -8.45 4.49 16.12
N LEU A 201 -7.46 4.00 16.87
CA LEU A 201 -7.45 3.99 18.32
C LEU A 201 -7.49 5.40 18.92
N SER A 202 -6.82 6.38 18.31
CA SER A 202 -6.86 7.78 18.78
C SER A 202 -8.27 8.37 18.80
N ARG A 203 -9.20 7.85 17.98
CA ARG A 203 -10.59 8.31 17.91
C ARG A 203 -11.45 7.84 19.09
N VAL A 204 -11.09 6.71 19.71
CA VAL A 204 -11.86 6.11 20.82
C VAL A 204 -11.20 6.31 22.17
N ALA A 205 -9.86 6.34 22.20
CA ALA A 205 -9.13 6.61 23.43
C ALA A 205 -9.44 8.03 23.90
N SER A 206 -9.38 9.05 23.05
CA SER A 206 -9.46 10.46 23.48
C SER A 206 -10.88 11.02 23.74
N GLN A 207 -11.92 10.19 23.93
CA GLN A 207 -13.27 10.70 24.17
C GLN A 207 -13.41 11.31 25.56
N VAL A 208 -13.49 12.64 25.63
CA VAL A 208 -13.86 13.38 26.84
C VAL A 208 -15.29 13.00 27.24
N LYS A 209 -15.44 12.17 28.27
CA LYS A 209 -16.75 11.94 28.90
C LYS A 209 -17.20 13.21 29.63
N TRP A 210 -18.12 13.95 29.01
CA TRP A 210 -19.00 14.86 29.76
C TRP A 210 -19.90 14.03 30.67
N ARG A 211 -19.51 13.83 31.93
CA ARG A 211 -20.42 13.25 32.94
C ARG A 211 -21.57 14.24 33.19
N HIS A 212 -22.72 14.02 32.54
CA HIS A 212 -23.99 14.57 33.00
C HIS A 212 -24.35 13.88 34.33
N GLY A 213 -24.11 14.54 35.47
CA GLY A 213 -24.60 14.06 36.77
C GLY A 213 -23.71 14.26 38.00
N GLY A 214 -22.54 14.91 37.90
CA GLY A 214 -21.73 15.30 39.06
C GLY A 214 -21.79 16.82 39.26
N LYS A 215 -22.11 17.29 40.46
CA LYS A 215 -22.09 18.72 40.82
C LYS A 215 -20.78 19.36 40.35
N ILE A 216 -20.90 20.40 39.55
CA ILE A 216 -19.78 21.26 39.16
C ILE A 216 -19.40 22.08 40.40
N ASP A 217 -18.16 21.93 40.87
CA ASP A 217 -17.56 22.95 41.74
C ASP A 217 -17.25 24.19 40.88
N PRO A 218 -17.64 25.42 41.26
CA PRO A 218 -17.68 26.57 40.35
C PRO A 218 -16.31 27.16 39.92
N ILE A 219 -15.21 26.44 40.06
CA ILE A 219 -13.86 26.98 39.81
C ILE A 219 -13.43 26.80 38.33
N VAL A 220 -14.14 26.02 37.51
CA VAL A 220 -13.65 25.66 36.15
C VAL A 220 -13.99 26.69 35.06
N SER A 221 -14.72 27.78 35.36
CA SER A 221 -15.05 28.77 34.31
C SER A 221 -14.04 29.91 34.14
N GLN A 222 -13.06 30.08 35.02
CA GLN A 222 -12.09 31.18 34.93
C GLN A 222 -10.77 30.87 35.66
N VAL A 223 -9.93 29.96 35.16
CA VAL A 223 -8.63 29.75 35.80
C VAL A 223 -7.53 29.45 34.78
N HIS A 224 -6.68 30.46 34.57
CA HIS A 224 -5.35 30.40 34.01
C HIS A 224 -4.37 29.97 35.11
N VAL A 225 -4.39 28.72 35.60
CA VAL A 225 -3.53 28.34 36.76
C VAL A 225 -3.08 26.86 36.76
N HIS A 226 -1.75 26.72 36.86
CA HIS A 226 -0.90 25.61 37.33
C HIS A 226 -0.53 24.46 36.36
N CYS A 227 0.74 24.50 35.92
CA CYS A 227 1.45 23.42 35.22
C CYS A 227 1.38 22.07 35.96
N ASP A 228 1.31 22.05 37.29
CA ASP A 228 1.50 20.80 38.04
C ASP A 228 0.25 19.90 38.04
N MET A 229 -0.96 20.46 38.02
CA MET A 229 -2.20 19.65 37.85
C MET A 229 -2.37 19.13 36.41
N ALA A 230 -1.82 19.83 35.42
CA ALA A 230 -1.83 19.35 34.04
C ALA A 230 -0.96 18.09 33.87
N VAL A 231 0.13 17.97 34.63
CA VAL A 231 1.00 16.79 34.62
C VAL A 231 0.31 15.58 35.27
N GLU A 232 -0.39 15.76 36.39
CA GLU A 232 -1.13 14.67 37.04
C GLU A 232 -2.35 14.22 36.23
N LEU A 233 -3.06 15.14 35.57
CA LEU A 233 -4.19 14.80 34.69
C LEU A 233 -3.74 14.11 33.39
N ASP A 234 -2.58 14.46 32.81
CA ASP A 234 -2.06 13.81 31.60
C ASP A 234 -1.71 12.32 31.84
N GLN A 235 -1.49 11.90 33.10
CA GLN A 235 -1.27 10.49 33.48
C GLN A 235 -2.55 9.68 33.68
N ILE A 236 -3.70 10.35 33.79
CA ILE A 236 -5.02 9.73 34.06
C ILE A 236 -5.88 9.72 32.79
N VAL A 237 -5.63 10.63 31.85
CA VAL A 237 -6.37 10.71 30.59
C VAL A 237 -5.87 9.67 29.59
N SER A 238 -6.83 9.06 28.92
CA SER A 238 -6.68 8.17 27.77
C SER A 238 -5.92 8.82 26.62
N GLN A 239 -4.92 8.12 26.08
CA GLN A 239 -3.96 8.69 25.15
C GLN A 239 -3.39 7.61 24.23
N VAL A 240 -3.06 7.97 22.98
CA VAL A 240 -2.38 7.06 22.05
C VAL A 240 -1.01 7.60 21.71
N PHE A 241 -0.02 6.73 21.84
CA PHE A 241 1.37 6.99 21.45
C PHE A 241 1.72 6.15 20.23
N ILE A 242 2.41 6.73 19.26
CA ILE A 242 3.05 5.99 18.18
C ILE A 242 4.56 6.08 18.34
N SER A 243 5.18 4.93 18.60
CA SER A 243 6.63 4.80 18.76
C SER A 243 7.29 4.42 17.44
N THR A 244 8.36 5.13 17.09
CA THR A 244 9.18 4.79 15.93
C THR A 244 10.66 5.03 16.19
N ARG A 245 11.47 4.01 15.90
CA ARG A 245 12.93 4.07 16.01
C ARG A 245 13.59 5.00 14.99
N ARG A 246 13.01 5.12 13.80
CA ARG A 246 13.67 5.77 12.66
C ARG A 246 12.84 6.85 11.99
N GLY A 247 11.58 7.08 12.40
CA GLY A 247 10.63 7.89 11.64
C GLY A 247 10.12 7.18 10.38
N SER A 248 9.25 7.84 9.62
CA SER A 248 8.81 7.41 8.28
C SER A 248 8.25 8.61 7.52
N TRP A 249 8.48 8.64 6.21
CA TRP A 249 7.78 9.58 5.34
C TRP A 249 6.32 9.16 5.22
N VAL A 250 5.40 10.05 5.58
CA VAL A 250 3.96 9.82 5.52
C VAL A 250 3.37 10.52 4.31
N PHE A 251 2.64 9.78 3.49
CA PHE A 251 1.99 10.25 2.27
C PHE A 251 0.48 10.12 2.42
N ASN A 252 -0.23 11.10 1.89
CA ASN A 252 -1.68 10.99 1.68
C ASN A 252 -1.97 10.20 0.40
N ARG A 253 -3.11 9.52 0.38
CA ARG A 253 -3.64 8.88 -0.83
C ARG A 253 -3.99 9.94 -1.89
N ILE A 254 -4.51 11.08 -1.43
CA ILE A 254 -4.96 12.19 -2.27
C ILE A 254 -3.88 13.27 -2.36
N ALA A 255 -3.38 13.50 -3.56
CA ALA A 255 -2.45 14.57 -3.91
C ALA A 255 -3.18 15.87 -4.31
N ASP A 256 -2.41 16.85 -4.80
CA ASP A 256 -2.95 18.13 -5.27
C ASP A 256 -4.06 17.95 -6.32
N ASN A 257 -5.06 18.84 -6.28
CA ASN A 257 -6.25 18.82 -7.13
C ASN A 257 -7.14 17.58 -6.96
N GLY A 258 -7.00 16.81 -5.86
CA GLY A 258 -7.83 15.64 -5.60
C GLY A 258 -7.41 14.39 -6.39
N MET A 259 -6.19 14.38 -6.94
CA MET A 259 -5.69 13.30 -7.77
C MET A 259 -5.15 12.14 -6.91
N PRO A 260 -5.38 10.87 -7.29
CA PRO A 260 -4.73 9.73 -6.63
C PRO A 260 -3.20 9.75 -6.84
N VAL A 261 -2.45 9.65 -5.74
CA VAL A 261 -0.99 9.85 -5.70
C VAL A 261 -0.23 8.86 -6.60
N ASP A 262 -0.69 7.63 -6.64
CA ASP A 262 -0.11 6.54 -7.43
C ASP A 262 -0.37 6.73 -8.92
N MET A 263 -1.56 7.15 -9.35
CA MET A 263 -1.82 7.43 -10.78
C MET A 263 -1.00 8.61 -11.31
N ILE A 264 -0.67 9.60 -10.47
CA ILE A 264 0.18 10.71 -10.89
C ILE A 264 1.67 10.41 -10.80
N GLY A 265 2.09 9.55 -9.87
CA GLY A 265 3.49 9.18 -9.63
C GLY A 265 3.99 7.99 -10.45
N LEU A 266 3.17 6.96 -10.66
CA LEU A 266 3.51 5.75 -11.41
C LEU A 266 3.28 5.96 -12.90
N LYS A 267 4.14 6.77 -13.53
CA LYS A 267 4.12 7.04 -14.98
C LYS A 267 5.45 6.66 -15.61
N ARG A 268 5.42 6.22 -16.87
CA ARG A 268 6.65 5.92 -17.62
C ARG A 268 7.52 7.17 -17.81
N SER A 269 6.90 8.32 -18.07
CA SER A 269 7.59 9.61 -18.14
C SER A 269 8.26 10.01 -16.83
N VAL A 270 7.58 9.84 -15.69
CA VAL A 270 8.15 10.11 -14.35
C VAL A 270 9.30 9.16 -14.04
N LEU A 271 9.18 7.87 -14.37
CA LEU A 271 10.27 6.91 -14.24
C LEU A 271 11.48 7.31 -15.09
N LYS A 272 11.26 7.75 -16.34
CA LYS A 272 12.35 8.21 -17.22
C LYS A 272 13.06 9.42 -16.64
N ILE A 273 12.30 10.38 -16.09
CA ILE A 273 12.86 11.55 -15.39
C ILE A 273 13.66 11.10 -14.16
N ARG A 274 13.13 10.19 -13.33
CA ARG A 274 13.81 9.63 -12.15
C ARG A 274 15.16 9.00 -12.52
N LYS A 275 15.23 8.28 -13.64
CA LYS A 275 16.48 7.64 -14.12
C LYS A 275 17.49 8.63 -14.72
N LEU A 276 17.05 9.80 -15.17
CA LEU A 276 17.91 10.84 -15.75
C LEU A 276 18.44 11.83 -14.71
N LEU A 277 17.72 12.04 -13.61
CA LEU A 277 18.10 12.96 -12.55
C LEU A 277 19.07 12.31 -11.55
N PRO A 278 20.03 13.06 -10.98
CA PRO A 278 20.78 12.60 -9.82
C PRO A 278 19.84 12.18 -8.67
N PRO A 279 20.07 11.05 -7.98
CA PRO A 279 19.19 10.56 -6.93
C PRO A 279 18.91 11.60 -5.83
N SER A 280 19.94 12.34 -5.40
CA SER A 280 19.82 13.38 -4.39
C SER A 280 18.87 14.50 -4.79
N PHE A 281 18.87 14.90 -6.08
CA PHE A 281 17.98 15.92 -6.60
C PHE A 281 16.52 15.44 -6.63
N PHE A 282 16.28 14.21 -7.07
CA PHE A 282 14.94 13.62 -7.07
C PHE A 282 14.40 13.48 -5.65
N ASP A 283 15.21 12.97 -4.72
CA ASP A 283 14.82 12.86 -3.30
C ASP A 283 14.52 14.24 -2.71
N ASN A 284 15.36 15.25 -2.95
CA ASN A 284 15.12 16.62 -2.46
C ASN A 284 13.80 17.18 -2.99
N MET A 285 13.52 16.98 -4.28
CA MET A 285 12.25 17.41 -4.88
C MET A 285 11.05 16.73 -4.21
N MET A 286 11.13 15.41 -4.03
CA MET A 286 10.05 14.62 -3.42
C MET A 286 9.85 14.95 -1.93
N GLU A 287 10.93 15.06 -1.16
CA GLU A 287 10.91 15.46 0.25
C GLU A 287 10.32 16.87 0.42
N ASN A 288 10.71 17.82 -0.45
CA ASN A 288 10.13 19.16 -0.44
C ASN A 288 8.62 19.12 -0.73
N GLN A 289 8.18 18.29 -1.68
CA GLN A 289 6.75 18.18 -2.01
C GLN A 289 5.94 17.58 -0.87
N VAL A 290 6.46 16.55 -0.21
CA VAL A 290 5.77 15.90 0.90
C VAL A 290 5.74 16.80 2.14
N ASN A 291 6.82 17.54 2.41
CA ASN A 291 6.87 18.51 3.51
C ASN A 291 5.98 19.75 3.31
N LYS A 292 5.58 20.10 2.08
CA LYS A 292 4.62 21.19 1.86
C LYS A 292 3.27 20.96 2.51
N ARG A 293 2.87 19.69 2.69
CA ARG A 293 1.59 19.35 3.33
C ARG A 293 1.67 19.47 4.84
N PHE A 294 2.74 18.94 5.43
CA PHE A 294 3.13 19.14 6.82
C PHE A 294 4.62 18.82 6.95
N ASP A 295 5.34 19.62 7.74
CA ASP A 295 6.78 19.41 7.93
C ASP A 295 7.02 18.19 8.83
N HIS A 296 7.67 17.16 8.29
CA HIS A 296 7.89 15.91 9.02
C HIS A 296 8.80 16.09 10.22
N SER A 297 9.66 17.11 10.24
CA SER A 297 10.54 17.39 11.37
C SER A 297 9.73 17.98 12.53
N THR A 298 8.88 18.97 12.25
CA THR A 298 7.99 19.59 13.24
C THR A 298 7.02 18.56 13.84
N TYR A 299 6.60 17.57 13.06
CA TYR A 299 5.67 16.52 13.52
C TYR A 299 6.38 15.28 14.11
N CYS A 300 7.70 15.33 14.33
CA CYS A 300 8.50 14.23 14.89
C CYS A 300 8.43 12.91 14.09
N LEU A 301 8.23 12.98 12.78
CA LEU A 301 8.14 11.82 11.88
C LEU A 301 9.33 11.70 10.92
N LYS A 302 10.13 12.78 10.75
CA LYS A 302 11.21 12.85 9.77
C LYS A 302 12.22 11.72 9.98
N PRO A 303 12.41 10.84 8.99
CA PRO A 303 13.35 9.76 9.15
C PRO A 303 14.80 10.17 8.90
N LYS A 304 15.73 9.33 9.36
CA LYS A 304 17.17 9.47 9.09
C LYS A 304 17.56 9.13 7.64
N HIS A 305 16.69 8.43 6.91
CA HIS A 305 16.94 8.01 5.53
C HIS A 305 16.19 8.87 4.52
N ARG A 306 16.62 8.82 3.26
CA ARG A 306 15.98 9.51 2.14
C ARG A 306 14.62 8.91 1.80
N ILE A 307 13.79 9.67 1.09
CA ILE A 307 12.40 9.30 0.78
C ILE A 307 12.24 8.04 -0.08
N THR A 308 13.23 7.71 -0.90
CA THR A 308 13.21 6.50 -1.75
C THR A 308 13.84 5.27 -1.08
N ALA A 309 14.42 5.41 0.11
CA ALA A 309 15.13 4.35 0.81
C ALA A 309 14.24 3.46 1.70
N GLN A 310 12.94 3.78 1.79
CA GLN A 310 11.95 2.97 2.49
C GLN A 310 10.57 3.19 1.86
N HIS A 311 9.71 2.18 1.91
CA HIS A 311 8.30 2.37 1.60
C HIS A 311 7.68 3.42 2.54
N PRO A 312 7.06 4.48 2.01
CA PRO A 312 6.39 5.46 2.83
C PRO A 312 5.15 4.85 3.49
N THR A 313 4.76 5.45 4.61
CA THR A 313 3.48 5.15 5.26
C THR A 313 2.38 5.91 4.54
N ILE A 314 1.36 5.21 4.03
CA ILE A 314 0.21 5.84 3.38
C ILE A 314 -0.90 6.01 4.41
N ASN A 315 -1.12 7.23 4.88
CA ASN A 315 -2.19 7.52 5.81
C ASN A 315 -2.64 8.98 5.66
N ASP A 316 -3.96 9.20 5.63
CA ASP A 316 -4.52 10.52 5.37
C ASP A 316 -4.69 11.39 6.63
N ASP A 317 -4.59 10.79 7.82
CA ASP A 317 -5.05 11.33 9.09
C ASP A 317 -3.96 11.50 10.15
N ILE A 318 -2.82 10.78 10.09
CA ILE A 318 -1.75 10.85 11.10
C ILE A 318 -1.38 12.32 11.45
N PRO A 319 -1.10 13.21 10.48
CA PRO A 319 -0.75 14.59 10.80
C PRO A 319 -1.86 15.33 11.55
N ASN A 320 -3.12 15.11 11.18
CA ASN A 320 -4.27 15.74 11.84
C ASN A 320 -4.43 15.22 13.28
N ARG A 321 -4.12 13.94 13.54
CA ARG A 321 -4.16 13.35 14.88
C ARG A 321 -3.03 13.85 15.77
N LEU A 322 -1.83 14.00 15.22
CA LEU A 322 -0.70 14.64 15.90
C LEU A 322 -1.00 16.10 16.23
N ALA A 323 -1.50 16.88 15.25
CA ALA A 323 -1.82 18.30 15.45
C ALA A 323 -2.92 18.54 16.50
N SER A 324 -3.88 17.62 16.63
CA SER A 324 -4.93 17.68 17.65
C SER A 324 -4.52 17.13 19.01
N GLY A 325 -3.32 16.56 19.14
CA GLY A 325 -2.84 15.95 20.39
C GLY A 325 -3.51 14.64 20.77
N THR A 326 -4.37 14.09 19.91
CA THR A 326 -5.04 12.78 20.10
C THR A 326 -4.10 11.60 19.82
N LEU A 327 -3.02 11.87 19.11
CA LEU A 327 -1.90 10.98 18.89
C LEU A 327 -0.61 11.72 19.28
N LYS A 328 0.28 11.09 20.04
CA LYS A 328 1.60 11.63 20.38
C LYS A 328 2.70 10.75 19.75
N ALA A 329 3.62 11.34 18.99
CA ALA A 329 4.78 10.62 18.47
C ALA A 329 5.84 10.46 19.56
N LYS A 330 6.47 9.28 19.64
CA LYS A 330 7.54 8.96 20.59
C LYS A 330 8.73 8.28 19.88
N PRO A 331 9.96 8.40 20.41
CA PRO A 331 11.11 7.69 19.86
C PRO A 331 11.02 6.18 20.16
N ASP A 332 12.12 5.45 19.96
CA ASP A 332 12.13 4.00 20.21
C ASP A 332 11.93 3.66 21.69
N ILE A 333 11.55 2.41 21.93
CA ILE A 333 11.40 1.89 23.28
C ILE A 333 12.76 1.49 23.84
N LYS A 334 13.13 2.10 24.97
CA LYS A 334 14.31 1.69 25.73
C LYS A 334 14.01 0.45 26.57
N MET A 335 12.91 0.49 27.33
CA MET A 335 12.42 -0.65 28.12
C MET A 335 10.97 -0.46 28.58
N PHE A 336 10.31 -1.56 28.90
CA PHE A 336 9.04 -1.58 29.61
C PHE A 336 9.24 -1.63 31.13
N THR A 337 8.33 -0.97 31.85
CA THR A 337 8.13 -1.16 33.29
C THR A 337 6.90 -2.03 33.51
N GLU A 338 6.54 -2.32 34.76
CA GLU A 338 5.33 -3.09 35.05
C GLU A 338 4.06 -2.42 34.50
N ASN A 339 3.97 -1.09 34.52
CA ASN A 339 2.76 -0.35 34.17
C ASN A 339 3.01 0.75 33.12
N GLY A 340 4.14 0.74 32.42
CA GLY A 340 4.56 1.87 31.60
C GLY A 340 5.73 1.57 30.66
N VAL A 341 6.22 2.62 30.01
CA VAL A 341 7.25 2.54 28.98
C VAL A 341 8.24 3.68 29.14
N ILE A 342 9.53 3.35 29.05
CA ILE A 342 10.63 4.31 28.99
C ILE A 342 11.15 4.34 27.55
N PHE A 343 11.27 5.54 26.99
CA PHE A 343 11.74 5.76 25.63
C PHE A 343 13.23 6.12 25.59
N ASP A 344 13.84 6.04 24.41
CA ASP A 344 15.28 6.31 24.20
C ASP A 344 15.71 7.73 24.56
N ASP A 345 14.80 8.70 24.48
CA ASP A 345 15.06 10.09 24.89
C ASP A 345 14.97 10.31 26.41
N GLY A 346 14.72 9.25 27.18
CA GLY A 346 14.56 9.30 28.63
C GLY A 346 13.15 9.69 29.09
N THR A 347 12.23 10.02 28.17
CA THR A 347 10.83 10.26 28.54
C THR A 347 10.17 8.97 29.00
N LYS A 348 9.19 9.10 29.90
CA LYS A 348 8.44 7.99 30.48
C LYS A 348 6.95 8.23 30.33
N GLU A 349 6.23 7.18 29.95
CA GLU A 349 4.77 7.17 29.97
C GLU A 349 4.30 6.05 30.89
N GLU A 350 3.58 6.43 31.95
CA GLU A 350 3.02 5.50 32.93
C GLU A 350 1.56 5.17 32.59
N ASN A 351 1.01 4.20 33.34
CA ASN A 351 -0.36 3.73 33.24
C ASN A 351 -0.73 3.29 31.82
N ILE A 352 0.20 2.65 31.09
CA ILE A 352 -0.09 2.12 29.76
C ILE A 352 -0.93 0.85 29.94
N ASP A 353 -2.14 0.86 29.39
CA ASP A 353 -3.06 -0.28 29.43
C ASP A 353 -2.74 -1.31 28.35
N VAL A 354 -2.32 -0.83 27.18
CA VAL A 354 -2.18 -1.66 25.98
C VAL A 354 -0.93 -1.31 25.19
N VAL A 355 -0.21 -2.34 24.77
CA VAL A 355 0.88 -2.27 23.80
C VAL A 355 0.47 -3.00 22.52
N VAL A 356 0.56 -2.31 21.39
CA VAL A 356 0.27 -2.86 20.06
C VAL A 356 1.57 -2.96 19.26
N LEU A 357 2.00 -4.18 19.00
CA LEU A 357 3.19 -4.48 18.19
C LEU A 357 2.83 -4.43 16.71
N ALA A 358 3.11 -3.31 16.04
CA ALA A 358 3.02 -3.15 14.59
C ALA A 358 4.37 -3.40 13.92
N THR A 359 5.05 -4.45 14.38
CA THR A 359 6.45 -4.81 14.10
C THR A 359 6.63 -5.65 12.83
N GLY A 360 5.55 -5.88 12.09
CA GLY A 360 5.56 -6.56 10.80
C GLY A 360 5.43 -8.07 10.91
N TYR A 361 5.85 -8.77 9.87
CA TYR A 361 5.65 -10.21 9.73
C TYR A 361 6.95 -10.89 9.32
N ILE A 362 7.08 -12.14 9.71
CA ILE A 362 8.04 -13.07 9.11
C ILE A 362 7.31 -13.95 8.10
N PHE A 363 8.06 -14.62 7.23
CA PHE A 363 7.48 -15.57 6.31
C PHE A 363 8.36 -16.80 6.11
N GLY A 364 7.70 -17.89 5.77
CA GLY A 364 8.30 -19.16 5.41
C GLY A 364 7.29 -20.01 4.65
N PHE A 365 7.75 -21.17 4.19
CA PHE A 365 6.93 -22.14 3.48
C PHE A 365 7.01 -23.48 4.22
N PRO A 366 6.33 -23.64 5.37
CA PRO A 366 6.51 -24.80 6.25
C PRO A 366 6.11 -26.13 5.62
N PHE A 367 5.31 -26.09 4.55
CA PHE A 367 4.95 -27.24 3.73
C PHE A 367 6.00 -27.59 2.66
N LEU A 368 7.06 -26.79 2.47
CA LEU A 368 8.17 -27.08 1.56
C LEU A 368 9.40 -27.52 2.33
N ASP A 369 10.14 -28.48 1.76
CA ASP A 369 11.44 -28.87 2.28
C ASP A 369 12.47 -27.73 2.07
N LYS A 370 13.35 -27.53 3.06
CA LYS A 370 14.37 -26.46 3.01
C LYS A 370 15.39 -26.66 1.87
N SER A 371 15.57 -27.88 1.37
CA SER A 371 16.38 -28.15 0.18
C SER A 371 15.76 -27.60 -1.11
N VAL A 372 14.43 -27.44 -1.15
CA VAL A 372 13.72 -26.83 -2.27
C VAL A 372 13.76 -25.31 -2.16
N LEU A 373 13.36 -24.79 -1.00
CA LEU A 373 13.31 -23.35 -0.74
C LEU A 373 13.52 -23.07 0.74
N ASP A 374 14.65 -22.48 1.09
CA ASP A 374 14.95 -22.06 2.45
C ASP A 374 14.72 -20.55 2.58
N VAL A 375 14.09 -20.14 3.68
CA VAL A 375 13.87 -18.73 4.01
C VAL A 375 14.60 -18.43 5.32
N LYS A 376 15.58 -17.54 5.26
CA LYS A 376 16.38 -17.14 6.43
C LYS A 376 16.19 -15.66 6.67
N GLN A 377 15.61 -15.29 7.81
CA GLN A 377 15.37 -13.87 8.15
C GLN A 377 14.70 -13.10 7.01
N ASN A 378 13.60 -13.65 6.46
CA ASN A 378 12.86 -13.12 5.30
C ASN A 378 13.68 -12.99 4.00
N HIS A 379 14.91 -13.51 3.93
CA HIS A 379 15.67 -13.63 2.70
C HIS A 379 15.31 -14.95 2.01
N VAL A 380 15.06 -14.89 0.71
CA VAL A 380 14.66 -16.04 -0.11
C VAL A 380 15.29 -15.92 -1.51
N GLU A 381 15.95 -16.98 -1.97
CA GLU A 381 16.60 -17.02 -3.28
C GLU A 381 15.60 -17.48 -4.35
N LEU A 382 15.01 -16.51 -5.06
CA LEU A 382 14.07 -16.77 -6.15
C LEU A 382 14.43 -15.94 -7.38
N PHE A 383 14.62 -16.60 -8.53
CA PHE A 383 14.79 -15.91 -9.81
C PHE A 383 13.54 -15.09 -10.11
N LYS A 384 13.73 -13.79 -10.29
CA LYS A 384 12.66 -12.79 -10.42
C LYS A 384 11.63 -12.83 -9.29
N TYR A 385 11.97 -13.29 -8.08
CA TYR A 385 11.00 -13.52 -6.98
C TYR A 385 9.89 -14.52 -7.33
N VAL A 386 10.13 -15.44 -8.28
CA VAL A 386 9.15 -16.42 -8.75
C VAL A 386 9.69 -17.86 -8.69
N PHE A 387 10.87 -18.13 -9.24
CA PHE A 387 11.33 -19.51 -9.46
C PHE A 387 12.53 -19.87 -8.55
N PRO A 388 12.48 -20.99 -7.82
CA PRO A 388 13.66 -21.51 -7.11
C PRO A 388 14.74 -21.95 -8.11
N PRO A 389 15.95 -21.37 -8.07
CA PRO A 389 16.96 -21.60 -9.10
C PRO A 389 17.59 -23.01 -9.03
N LYS A 390 17.55 -23.66 -7.86
CA LYS A 390 18.20 -24.96 -7.60
C LYS A 390 17.40 -26.18 -8.09
N LEU A 391 16.21 -25.97 -8.66
CA LEU A 391 15.38 -27.07 -9.15
C LEU A 391 15.86 -27.58 -10.50
N GLU A 392 15.94 -28.91 -10.63
CA GLU A 392 16.30 -29.60 -11.87
C GLU A 392 15.20 -29.42 -12.94
N GLN A 393 13.94 -29.33 -12.51
CA GLN A 393 12.78 -29.09 -13.34
C GLN A 393 12.05 -27.83 -12.86
N SER A 394 11.76 -26.90 -13.78
CA SER A 394 11.10 -25.62 -13.48
C SER A 394 9.59 -25.75 -13.29
N THR A 395 9.14 -26.67 -12.45
CA THR A 395 7.72 -27.01 -12.22
C THR A 395 7.18 -26.52 -10.87
N LEU A 396 7.93 -25.68 -10.14
CA LEU A 396 7.45 -24.99 -8.94
C LEU A 396 7.74 -23.50 -9.01
N CYS A 397 6.78 -22.69 -8.59
CA CYS A 397 6.97 -21.25 -8.44
C CYS A 397 6.25 -20.69 -7.22
N VAL A 398 6.70 -19.52 -6.77
CA VAL A 398 6.10 -18.75 -5.69
C VAL A 398 5.56 -17.44 -6.26
N ILE A 399 4.28 -17.12 -5.98
CA ILE A 399 3.60 -15.95 -6.52
C ILE A 399 3.20 -14.99 -5.41
N GLY A 400 3.54 -13.72 -5.57
CA GLY A 400 3.20 -12.66 -4.62
C GLY A 400 4.07 -12.64 -3.36
N CYS A 401 5.20 -13.37 -3.33
CA CYS A 401 6.25 -13.22 -2.31
C CYS A 401 7.16 -12.04 -2.66
N ILE A 402 6.57 -10.84 -2.72
CA ILE A 402 7.22 -9.61 -3.18
C ILE A 402 6.53 -8.38 -2.59
N GLN A 403 7.27 -7.29 -2.38
CA GLN A 403 6.78 -6.03 -1.84
C GLN A 403 7.05 -4.86 -2.78
N PRO A 404 6.10 -4.51 -3.66
CA PRO A 404 6.26 -3.40 -4.59
C PRO A 404 5.98 -2.03 -3.95
N ILE A 405 6.59 -0.96 -4.48
CA ILE A 405 6.09 0.42 -4.29
C ILE A 405 4.88 0.65 -5.24
N ALA A 406 3.82 -0.15 -5.12
CA ALA A 406 2.52 -0.02 -5.81
C ALA A 406 1.60 -1.20 -5.42
N ALA A 407 0.71 -1.64 -6.32
CA ALA A 407 -0.22 -2.73 -6.13
C ALA A 407 0.40 -4.10 -6.46
N LEU A 408 0.06 -5.10 -5.63
CA LEU A 408 0.54 -6.48 -5.78
C LEU A 408 -0.21 -7.29 -6.85
N MET A 409 -1.53 -7.10 -6.99
CA MET A 409 -2.37 -7.94 -7.87
C MET A 409 -1.90 -8.00 -9.33
N PRO A 410 -1.60 -6.88 -10.01
CA PRO A 410 -1.11 -6.94 -11.39
C PRO A 410 0.30 -7.54 -11.50
N ILE A 411 1.11 -7.42 -10.44
CA ILE A 411 2.40 -8.13 -10.36
C ILE A 411 2.16 -9.63 -10.29
N SER A 412 1.33 -10.09 -9.36
CA SER A 412 1.00 -11.51 -9.22
C SER A 412 0.43 -12.09 -10.51
N GLU A 413 -0.39 -11.34 -11.23
CA GLU A 413 -0.90 -11.75 -12.54
C GLU A 413 0.22 -11.92 -13.58
N LEU A 414 1.14 -10.96 -13.72
CA LEU A 414 2.27 -11.10 -14.64
C LEU A 414 3.23 -12.23 -14.24
N GLN A 415 3.43 -12.45 -12.94
CA GLN A 415 4.17 -13.59 -12.43
C GLN A 415 3.49 -14.91 -12.83
N CYS A 416 2.16 -15.01 -12.70
CA CYS A 416 1.39 -16.19 -13.10
C CYS A 416 1.40 -16.43 -14.60
N ARG A 417 1.29 -15.38 -15.43
CA ARG A 417 1.44 -15.48 -16.89
C ARG A 417 2.82 -16.02 -17.27
N LEU A 418 3.88 -15.59 -16.58
CA LEU A 418 5.22 -16.12 -16.82
C LEU A 418 5.31 -17.59 -16.39
N ALA A 419 4.88 -17.91 -15.17
CA ALA A 419 4.95 -19.25 -14.60
C ALA A 419 4.24 -20.31 -15.45
N THR A 420 3.00 -20.03 -15.84
CA THR A 420 2.20 -20.96 -16.66
C THR A 420 2.84 -21.24 -18.03
N ARG A 421 3.46 -20.22 -18.63
CA ARG A 421 4.19 -20.35 -19.90
C ARG A 421 5.51 -21.10 -19.74
N VAL A 422 6.19 -20.94 -18.60
CA VAL A 422 7.38 -21.73 -18.25
C VAL A 422 7.01 -23.19 -18.07
N PHE A 423 5.94 -23.51 -17.35
CA PHE A 423 5.46 -24.88 -17.17
C PHE A 423 5.12 -25.56 -18.49
N GLN A 424 4.59 -24.81 -19.46
CA GLN A 424 4.32 -25.33 -20.80
C GLN A 424 5.54 -25.37 -21.73
N GLY A 425 6.71 -24.95 -21.28
CA GLY A 425 7.92 -24.87 -22.11
C GLY A 425 7.88 -23.78 -23.19
N LYS A 426 6.88 -22.88 -23.17
CA LYS A 426 6.77 -21.74 -24.08
C LYS A 426 7.78 -20.64 -23.77
N VAL A 427 8.25 -20.58 -22.52
CA VAL A 427 9.34 -19.70 -22.06
C VAL A 427 10.35 -20.58 -21.34
N LYS A 428 11.63 -20.47 -21.71
CA LYS A 428 12.73 -21.17 -21.03
C LYS A 428 13.40 -20.23 -20.04
N LEU A 429 13.63 -20.72 -18.82
CA LEU A 429 14.44 -20.00 -17.85
C LEU A 429 15.93 -20.04 -18.25
N PRO A 430 16.71 -19.02 -17.87
CA PRO A 430 18.16 -19.03 -18.07
C PRO A 430 18.84 -20.10 -17.21
N CYS A 431 20.14 -20.32 -17.41
CA CYS A 431 20.87 -21.31 -16.62
C CYS A 431 21.00 -20.90 -15.13
N TYR A 432 21.38 -21.84 -14.28
CA TYR A 432 21.55 -21.60 -12.84
C TYR A 432 22.43 -20.38 -12.54
N ASP A 433 23.59 -20.26 -13.18
CA ASP A 433 24.55 -19.19 -12.92
C ASP A 433 24.01 -17.81 -13.32
N GLU A 434 23.25 -17.74 -14.42
CA GLU A 434 22.56 -16.53 -14.87
C GLU A 434 21.44 -16.13 -13.90
N MET A 435 20.65 -17.10 -13.43
CA MET A 435 19.62 -16.86 -12.41
C MET A 435 20.24 -16.36 -11.10
N MET A 436 21.33 -16.97 -10.64
CA MET A 436 22.01 -16.56 -9.40
C MET A 436 22.67 -15.19 -9.54
N THR A 437 23.22 -14.87 -10.72
CA THR A 437 23.76 -13.54 -11.01
C THR A 437 22.68 -12.47 -10.94
N ASP A 438 21.50 -12.74 -11.51
CA ASP A 438 20.34 -11.83 -11.42
C ASP A 438 19.90 -11.60 -9.96
N ILE A 439 19.77 -12.67 -9.18
CA ILE A 439 19.40 -12.60 -7.76
C ILE A 439 20.38 -11.71 -6.99
N LYS A 440 21.68 -11.98 -7.11
CA LYS A 440 22.73 -11.20 -6.43
C LYS A 440 22.74 -9.74 -6.84
N ASN A 441 22.56 -9.45 -8.13
CA ASN A 441 22.50 -8.07 -8.63
C ASN A 441 21.29 -7.32 -8.07
N LYS A 442 20.12 -7.97 -7.97
CA LYS A 442 18.91 -7.37 -7.37
C LYS A 442 19.08 -7.16 -5.87
N GLU A 443 19.68 -8.10 -5.16
CA GLU A 443 19.99 -7.97 -3.73
C GLU A 443 20.94 -6.79 -3.48
N LEU A 444 22.02 -6.67 -4.26
CA LEU A 444 22.95 -5.56 -4.17
C LEU A 444 22.25 -4.22 -4.45
N ALA A 445 21.48 -4.14 -5.53
CA ALA A 445 20.72 -2.94 -5.87
C ALA A 445 19.73 -2.55 -4.76
N MET A 446 19.09 -3.53 -4.13
CA MET A 446 18.19 -3.33 -3.01
C MET A 446 18.92 -2.88 -1.74
N GLN A 447 20.08 -3.47 -1.41
CA GLN A 447 20.91 -3.08 -0.27
C GLN A 447 21.49 -1.67 -0.40
N LEU A 448 21.79 -1.23 -1.63
CA LEU A 448 22.26 0.13 -1.92
C LEU A 448 21.15 1.17 -1.85
N LYS A 449 19.91 0.78 -2.18
CA LYS A 449 18.77 1.69 -2.23
C LYS A 449 18.00 1.76 -0.92
N TYR A 450 17.67 0.62 -0.33
CA TYR A 450 16.78 0.52 0.82
C TYR A 450 17.54 0.38 2.13
N VAL A 451 16.92 0.84 3.22
CA VAL A 451 17.47 0.65 4.56
C VAL A 451 17.55 -0.84 4.89
N GLN A 452 18.74 -1.34 5.18
CA GLN A 452 18.98 -2.76 5.48
C GLN A 452 18.25 -3.18 6.77
N THR A 453 17.16 -3.92 6.61
CA THR A 453 16.35 -4.52 7.68
C THR A 453 15.64 -5.75 7.15
N GLN A 454 15.21 -6.64 8.04
CA GLN A 454 14.40 -7.83 7.70
C GLN A 454 13.08 -7.51 6.96
N ARG A 455 12.63 -6.25 7.00
CA ARG A 455 11.44 -5.78 6.27
C ARG A 455 11.70 -5.50 4.79
N HIS A 456 12.95 -5.33 4.37
CA HIS A 456 13.31 -4.89 3.01
C HIS A 456 14.13 -5.93 2.26
N THR A 457 13.64 -7.16 2.20
CA THR A 457 14.32 -8.30 1.56
C THR A 457 13.73 -8.71 0.22
N ILE A 458 12.55 -8.18 -0.14
CA ILE A 458 11.77 -8.58 -1.33
C ILE A 458 11.18 -7.36 -2.07
N GLN A 459 11.90 -6.23 -2.08
CA GLN A 459 11.35 -4.95 -2.54
C GLN A 459 11.55 -4.76 -4.03
N VAL A 460 10.54 -4.21 -4.71
CA VAL A 460 10.67 -3.85 -6.14
C VAL A 460 10.06 -2.51 -6.49
N ASP A 461 10.65 -1.87 -7.51
CA ASP A 461 10.03 -0.76 -8.22
C ASP A 461 9.00 -1.30 -9.21
N TYR A 462 7.75 -0.84 -9.10
CA TYR A 462 6.62 -1.40 -9.82
C TYR A 462 6.81 -1.47 -11.34
N ILE A 463 7.04 -0.34 -12.01
CA ILE A 463 7.11 -0.29 -13.48
C ILE A 463 8.32 -1.08 -14.00
N ASP A 464 9.48 -0.95 -13.35
CA ASP A 464 10.71 -1.64 -13.76
C ASP A 464 10.53 -3.16 -13.70
N TYR A 465 9.93 -3.67 -12.62
CA TYR A 465 9.68 -5.09 -12.45
C TYR A 465 8.55 -5.61 -13.36
N MET A 466 7.47 -4.85 -13.53
CA MET A 466 6.41 -5.21 -14.46
C MET A 466 6.90 -5.28 -15.91
N ASP A 467 7.75 -4.32 -16.33
CA ASP A 467 8.36 -4.32 -17.67
C ASP A 467 9.33 -5.50 -17.87
N GLU A 468 10.10 -5.84 -16.83
CA GLU A 468 10.98 -7.01 -16.84
C GLU A 468 10.20 -8.31 -17.04
N LEU A 469 9.13 -8.54 -16.26
CA LEU A 469 8.27 -9.71 -16.43
C LEU A 469 7.53 -9.69 -17.78
N ALA A 470 7.08 -8.52 -18.23
CA ALA A 470 6.40 -8.38 -19.51
C ALA A 470 7.34 -8.66 -20.70
N THR A 471 8.63 -8.35 -20.56
CA THR A 471 9.65 -8.68 -21.55
C THR A 471 9.80 -10.20 -21.66
N LEU A 472 9.94 -10.91 -20.53
CA LEU A 472 10.01 -12.38 -20.51
C LEU A 472 8.73 -13.04 -21.04
N ASN A 473 7.57 -12.42 -20.80
CA ASN A 473 6.28 -12.87 -21.33
C ASN A 473 6.05 -12.52 -22.81
N GLY A 474 6.87 -11.65 -23.41
CA GLY A 474 6.63 -11.13 -24.76
C GLY A 474 5.40 -10.21 -24.88
N CYS A 475 5.00 -9.56 -23.78
CA CYS A 475 3.84 -8.66 -23.72
C CYS A 475 4.18 -7.23 -23.27
N LEU A 476 5.46 -6.85 -23.31
CA LEU A 476 5.89 -5.47 -23.07
C LEU A 476 5.26 -4.55 -24.14
N PRO A 477 4.63 -3.41 -23.76
CA PRO A 477 4.03 -2.50 -24.73
C PRO A 477 5.08 -1.87 -25.65
N ASP A 478 4.96 -2.07 -26.95
CA ASP A 478 5.79 -1.41 -27.95
C ASP A 478 5.28 0.01 -28.23
N LEU A 479 5.70 0.95 -27.39
CA LEU A 479 5.30 2.35 -27.51
C LEU A 479 5.79 3.04 -28.78
N LYS A 480 6.87 2.54 -29.42
CA LYS A 480 7.39 3.14 -30.66
C LYS A 480 6.46 2.82 -31.82
N SER A 481 6.12 1.55 -31.98
CA SER A 481 5.13 1.12 -32.98
C SER A 481 3.75 1.73 -32.71
N LEU A 482 3.37 1.83 -31.43
CA LEU A 482 2.11 2.43 -31.04
C LEU A 482 2.05 3.93 -31.34
N LEU A 483 3.16 4.66 -31.25
CA LEU A 483 3.19 6.09 -31.58
C LEU A 483 2.84 6.36 -33.05
N TRP A 484 3.21 5.44 -33.94
CA TRP A 484 2.89 5.53 -35.36
C TRP A 484 1.46 5.07 -35.68
N SER A 485 0.97 4.03 -35.02
CA SER A 485 -0.33 3.42 -35.32
C SER A 485 -1.51 4.02 -34.53
N ASP A 486 -1.30 4.38 -33.27
CA ASP A 486 -2.28 5.02 -32.37
C ASP A 486 -1.59 6.02 -31.43
N PRO A 487 -1.26 7.23 -31.91
CA PRO A 487 -0.50 8.21 -31.14
C PRO A 487 -1.21 8.64 -29.85
N ILE A 488 -2.56 8.65 -29.83
CA ILE A 488 -3.33 9.00 -28.64
C ILE A 488 -3.10 7.95 -27.55
N LEU A 489 -3.18 6.67 -27.90
CA LEU A 489 -2.92 5.60 -26.94
C LEU A 489 -1.46 5.59 -26.48
N ALA A 490 -0.50 5.78 -27.39
CA ALA A 490 0.93 5.84 -27.06
C ALA A 490 1.25 6.96 -26.05
N LEU A 491 0.73 8.16 -26.27
CA LEU A 491 0.89 9.29 -25.36
C LEU A 491 0.24 9.03 -24.01
N ASN A 492 -0.94 8.38 -23.97
CA ASN A 492 -1.58 7.98 -22.72
C ASN A 492 -0.78 6.91 -21.96
N CYS A 493 -0.13 5.97 -22.67
CA CYS A 493 0.71 4.98 -22.02
C CYS A 493 1.99 5.60 -21.43
N TYR A 494 2.56 6.59 -22.11
CA TYR A 494 3.82 7.22 -21.69
C TYR A 494 3.64 8.32 -20.63
N PHE A 495 2.71 9.26 -20.86
CA PHE A 495 2.47 10.41 -19.97
C PHE A 495 1.32 10.20 -18.98
N GLY A 496 0.44 9.24 -19.25
CA GLY A 496 -0.60 8.81 -18.31
C GLY A 496 -0.08 7.79 -17.28
N PRO A 497 -0.96 7.34 -16.36
CA PRO A 497 -0.63 6.33 -15.37
C PRO A 497 -0.27 5.00 -16.04
N CYS A 498 0.74 4.32 -15.50
CA CYS A 498 1.15 2.98 -15.90
C CYS A 498 0.19 1.92 -15.32
N THR A 499 -1.05 1.91 -15.84
CA THR A 499 -2.09 0.94 -15.45
C THR A 499 -1.82 -0.45 -16.03
N PRO A 500 -2.27 -1.52 -15.35
CA PRO A 500 -1.97 -2.89 -15.75
C PRO A 500 -2.54 -3.27 -17.12
N TYR A 501 -3.57 -2.58 -17.59
CA TYR A 501 -4.14 -2.71 -18.94
C TYR A 501 -3.08 -2.62 -20.06
N GLN A 502 -2.01 -1.85 -19.86
CA GLN A 502 -0.94 -1.68 -20.84
C GLN A 502 -0.25 -3.02 -21.19
N TYR A 503 -0.18 -3.95 -20.25
CA TYR A 503 0.45 -5.27 -20.42
C TYR A 503 -0.45 -6.31 -21.11
N ARG A 504 -1.60 -5.86 -21.62
CA ARG A 504 -2.54 -6.63 -22.45
C ARG A 504 -2.76 -5.98 -23.83
N LEU A 505 -1.95 -4.97 -24.21
CA LEU A 505 -2.03 -4.32 -25.52
C LEU A 505 -1.50 -5.20 -26.67
N ASN A 506 -0.48 -6.01 -26.39
CA ASN A 506 0.15 -6.91 -27.33
C ASN A 506 0.65 -8.18 -26.63
N GLY A 507 1.16 -9.12 -27.43
CA GLY A 507 1.69 -10.38 -26.94
C GLY A 507 0.62 -11.39 -26.52
N PRO A 508 1.05 -12.50 -25.91
CA PRO A 508 0.16 -13.56 -25.45
C PRO A 508 -0.88 -13.04 -24.44
N GLY A 509 -2.14 -13.43 -24.62
CA GLY A 509 -3.23 -13.00 -23.74
C GLY A 509 -3.68 -11.56 -23.96
N LYS A 510 -3.41 -10.95 -25.12
CA LYS A 510 -3.94 -9.62 -25.51
C LYS A 510 -5.45 -9.51 -25.22
N TRP A 511 -5.87 -8.36 -24.69
CA TRP A 511 -7.27 -8.09 -24.38
C TRP A 511 -7.83 -6.95 -25.24
N SER A 512 -8.94 -7.19 -25.94
CA SER A 512 -9.56 -6.21 -26.85
C SER A 512 -10.03 -4.94 -26.14
N GLY A 513 -10.40 -5.04 -24.86
CA GLY A 513 -10.81 -3.88 -24.05
C GLY A 513 -9.67 -3.02 -23.53
N ALA A 514 -8.40 -3.44 -23.67
CA ALA A 514 -7.25 -2.77 -23.05
C ALA A 514 -7.12 -1.30 -23.48
N ARG A 515 -7.27 -1.03 -24.77
CA ARG A 515 -7.24 0.33 -25.33
C ARG A 515 -8.30 1.22 -24.67
N GLN A 516 -9.54 0.77 -24.66
CA GLN A 516 -10.65 1.55 -24.10
C GLN A 516 -10.48 1.74 -22.59
N ALA A 517 -9.99 0.72 -21.90
CA ALA A 517 -9.72 0.79 -20.47
C ALA A 517 -8.68 1.87 -20.14
N ILE A 518 -7.59 1.96 -20.90
CA ILE A 518 -6.55 2.99 -20.74
C ILE A 518 -7.11 4.39 -21.02
N LEU A 519 -7.84 4.56 -22.13
CA LEU A 519 -8.33 5.89 -22.52
C LEU A 519 -9.42 6.44 -21.58
N THR A 520 -10.18 5.57 -20.91
CA THR A 520 -11.28 5.99 -20.00
C THR A 520 -10.95 5.83 -18.52
N GLN A 521 -9.70 5.50 -18.16
CA GLN A 521 -9.32 5.25 -16.76
C GLN A 521 -9.60 6.43 -15.83
N TRP A 522 -9.37 7.67 -16.27
CA TRP A 522 -9.68 8.86 -15.46
C TRP A 522 -11.18 9.05 -15.24
N ASP A 523 -12.01 8.77 -16.25
CA ASP A 523 -13.46 8.85 -16.11
C ASP A 523 -13.96 7.84 -15.08
N ARG A 524 -13.44 6.61 -15.10
CA ARG A 524 -13.78 5.56 -14.13
C ARG A 524 -13.25 5.86 -12.73
N THR A 525 -12.04 6.41 -12.61
CA THR A 525 -11.46 6.84 -11.32
C THR A 525 -12.39 7.81 -10.60
N PHE A 526 -12.93 8.79 -11.32
CA PHE A 526 -13.77 9.84 -10.75
C PHE A 526 -15.28 9.56 -10.83
N ALA A 527 -15.71 8.46 -11.46
CA ALA A 527 -17.13 8.15 -11.65
C ALA A 527 -17.90 8.09 -10.33
N SER A 528 -17.35 7.42 -9.31
CA SER A 528 -17.95 7.32 -7.97
C SER A 528 -18.00 8.64 -7.19
N LEU A 529 -17.29 9.68 -7.63
CA LEU A 529 -17.35 11.02 -7.02
C LEU A 529 -18.41 11.92 -7.67
N LYS A 530 -18.90 11.58 -8.87
CA LYS A 530 -19.89 12.36 -9.64
C LYS A 530 -21.32 12.10 -9.14
N THR A 531 -21.53 12.07 -7.82
CA THR A 531 -22.84 11.77 -7.19
C THR A 531 -23.78 12.96 -7.15
N ARG A 532 -23.27 14.18 -7.40
CA ARG A 532 -24.08 15.40 -7.47
C ARG A 532 -23.92 16.07 -8.84
N PRO A 533 -25.02 16.34 -9.58
CA PRO A 533 -24.92 17.08 -10.83
C PRO A 533 -24.42 18.51 -10.55
N PHE A 534 -23.37 18.91 -11.24
CA PHE A 534 -22.87 20.29 -11.20
C PHE A 534 -22.93 20.88 -12.61
N ARG A 535 -23.78 21.90 -12.79
CA ARG A 535 -23.76 22.74 -14.01
C ARG A 535 -22.47 23.55 -13.94
N ARG A 536 -21.45 23.16 -14.71
CA ARG A 536 -20.23 23.96 -14.90
C ARG A 536 -20.68 25.37 -15.32
N TYR A 537 -20.45 26.39 -14.49
CA TYR A 537 -20.84 27.76 -14.81
C TYR A 537 -20.03 28.20 -16.03
N ARG A 538 -20.65 28.12 -17.21
CA ARG A 538 -20.07 28.57 -18.46
C ARG A 538 -20.09 30.09 -18.38
N MET A 539 -18.96 30.72 -18.06
CA MET A 539 -18.83 32.17 -18.24
C MET A 539 -19.20 32.44 -19.71
N LYS A 540 -20.35 33.10 -19.92
CA LYS A 540 -20.78 33.55 -21.24
C LYS A 540 -19.76 34.58 -21.71
N THR A 541 -18.77 34.18 -22.50
CA THR A 541 -18.09 35.11 -23.40
C THR A 541 -19.16 35.60 -24.37
N LYS A 542 -19.73 36.77 -24.09
CA LYS A 542 -20.52 37.52 -25.08
C LYS A 542 -19.59 37.87 -26.23
N LEU A 543 -19.58 37.04 -27.28
CA LEU A 543 -19.15 37.47 -28.60
C LEU A 543 -20.19 38.47 -29.10
N VAL A 544 -19.88 39.76 -28.92
CA VAL A 544 -20.55 40.82 -29.67
C VAL A 544 -20.02 40.71 -31.09
N LYS A 545 -20.87 40.26 -32.02
CA LYS A 545 -20.61 40.44 -33.46
C LYS A 545 -20.65 41.94 -33.73
N SER A 546 -19.52 42.57 -34.07
CA SER A 546 -19.55 43.87 -34.75
C SER A 546 -19.55 43.64 -36.25
N THR A 547 -20.68 43.90 -36.90
CA THR A 547 -20.76 44.19 -38.32
C THR A 547 -20.21 45.59 -38.55
N ASP A 548 -18.91 45.73 -38.72
CA ASP A 548 -18.32 46.67 -39.69
C ASP A 548 -16.83 46.39 -39.83
N GLY A 549 -16.33 46.38 -41.07
CA GLY A 549 -14.96 46.06 -41.39
C GLY A 549 -14.03 47.24 -41.11
N ARG A 550 -13.08 47.08 -40.18
CA ARG A 550 -11.76 47.75 -40.19
C ARG A 550 -10.83 47.13 -39.12
N ARG A 551 -9.55 47.00 -39.52
CA ARG A 551 -8.37 46.42 -38.85
C ARG A 551 -8.41 46.33 -37.31
N VAL A 552 -8.11 45.13 -36.79
CA VAL A 552 -7.77 44.89 -35.37
C VAL A 552 -6.27 45.16 -35.17
N VAL A 553 -5.96 46.22 -34.41
CA VAL A 553 -4.67 46.38 -33.72
C VAL A 553 -4.88 45.88 -32.29
N ASN A 554 -3.97 45.02 -31.82
CA ASN A 554 -3.98 44.49 -30.45
C ASN A 554 -3.71 45.61 -29.43
N GLU A 555 -4.71 45.98 -28.64
CA GLU A 555 -4.51 46.64 -27.34
C GLU A 555 -5.02 45.74 -26.20
N ALA A 556 -4.08 45.07 -25.54
CA ALA A 556 -4.30 44.44 -24.25
C ALA A 556 -4.40 45.53 -23.18
N ARG A 557 -5.62 45.95 -22.81
CA ARG A 557 -5.84 46.84 -21.65
C ARG A 557 -6.18 46.05 -20.39
N SER A 558 -5.26 46.18 -19.45
CA SER A 558 -5.28 45.68 -18.09
C SER A 558 -6.53 46.07 -17.30
N LYS A 559 -7.27 45.08 -16.81
CA LYS A 559 -8.21 45.24 -15.68
C LYS A 559 -7.55 44.70 -14.42
N GLY A 560 -6.71 45.55 -13.84
CA GLY A 560 -6.02 45.28 -12.58
C GLY A 560 -5.52 46.57 -11.93
N LYS A 561 -6.39 47.59 -11.80
CA LYS A 561 -6.11 48.80 -11.00
C LYS A 561 -7.39 49.62 -10.73
N LYS A 562 -8.33 49.04 -9.95
CA LYS A 562 -9.37 49.81 -9.23
C LYS A 562 -9.73 49.15 -7.89
N LYS A 563 -8.72 48.94 -7.04
CA LYS A 563 -8.85 48.79 -5.57
C LYS A 563 -7.58 49.33 -4.89
N GLY A 564 -7.31 50.61 -5.12
CA GLY A 564 -6.10 51.27 -4.64
C GLY A 564 -6.19 52.80 -4.73
N GLN A 565 -7.39 53.36 -4.60
CA GLN A 565 -7.61 54.81 -4.43
C GLN A 565 -8.80 55.00 -3.47
N ARG A 566 -8.61 54.53 -2.22
CA ARG A 566 -9.44 54.93 -1.08
C ARG A 566 -8.70 54.87 0.27
N LYS A 567 -7.37 54.80 0.24
CA LYS A 567 -6.47 54.94 1.40
C LYS A 567 -5.26 55.77 1.00
N ARG A 568 -5.46 57.09 0.86
CA ARG A 568 -4.45 58.17 0.83
C ARG A 568 -5.21 59.51 0.67
N LYS A 569 -5.99 59.83 1.70
CA LYS A 569 -6.58 61.14 2.01
C LYS A 569 -6.94 61.12 3.50
N LEU A 570 -5.94 60.82 4.33
CA LEU A 570 -5.98 60.86 5.80
C LEU A 570 -4.54 60.63 6.31
N ALA A 571 -3.62 61.48 5.85
CA ALA A 571 -2.24 61.63 6.33
C ALA A 571 -1.65 62.79 5.51
N ASP A 572 -2.12 64.01 5.82
CA ASP A 572 -1.47 65.30 5.54
C ASP A 572 -2.48 66.40 5.89
N ARG A 573 -2.73 66.52 7.20
CA ARG A 573 -3.30 67.71 7.85
C ARG A 573 -2.61 67.89 9.21
N THR A 574 -1.30 68.05 9.11
CA THR A 574 -0.32 68.56 10.06
C THR A 574 0.78 69.04 9.13
N THR A 575 1.04 70.32 8.84
CA THR A 575 1.24 71.43 9.76
C THR A 575 1.30 72.69 8.88
N THR A 576 0.59 73.77 9.20
CA THR A 576 0.94 75.12 8.73
C THR A 576 0.65 76.11 9.84
N THR A 577 1.71 76.46 10.55
CA THR A 577 2.08 77.79 11.00
C THR A 577 0.99 78.86 11.03
N LYS A 578 0.62 79.30 12.23
CA LYS A 578 0.50 80.73 12.54
C LYS A 578 0.91 80.99 14.00
N ARG A 579 2.02 81.72 14.15
CA ARG A 579 2.52 82.34 15.38
C ARG A 579 1.51 83.38 15.90
N GLN A 580 1.28 83.42 17.21
CA GLN A 580 1.08 84.62 18.04
C GLN A 580 1.24 84.21 19.52
N ARG A 581 2.37 84.61 20.15
CA ARG A 581 2.48 85.59 21.26
C ARG A 581 1.80 85.11 22.57
N VAL A 582 2.57 84.95 23.64
CA VAL A 582 2.78 85.91 24.75
C VAL A 582 3.59 85.22 25.86
N GLN A 583 4.62 85.94 26.33
CA GLN A 583 5.47 85.77 27.54
C GLN A 583 6.42 84.58 27.64
#